data_AF-A0A2R7RXI3-F1
#
_entry.id   AF-A0A2R7RXI3-F1
#
_cell.length_a   1.000
_cell.length_b   1.000
_cell.length_c   1.000
_cell.angle_alpha   90.00
_cell.angle_beta   90.00
_cell.angle_gamma   90.00
#
_symmetry.space_group_name_H-M   'P 1'
#
loop_
_entity.id
_entity.type
_entity.pdbx_description
1 polymer ?
#
loop_
_entity_poly.entity_id
_entity_poly.type
_entity_poly.pdbx_seq_one_letter_code
_entity_poly.pdbx_strand_id
1 'polypeptide(L)'
;AGTEASGTGNMKFGMNGAVTIGTWDGANIEMAEAMGPENMFVFGLRADAVAKIKQLGYDPRLYVEENRQLKRVIDAIAVGVFSNADTERYRALVDSLLHRDNYLLMADFADYVATQAKVDTLFADRAAWGERALRNIAGMGPFSSDRTIAEYVDRVWSVKSLNP
;
A
#
# COMPACT_ATOMS: atom_id res chain seq x y z
N ALA A 1 0.63 -2.61 -6.68
CA ALA A 1 1.84 -3.46 -6.51
C ALA A 1 2.72 -3.43 -7.76
N GLY A 2 4.03 -3.65 -7.60
CA GLY A 2 5.04 -3.61 -8.65
C GLY A 2 5.67 -2.23 -8.90
N THR A 3 5.44 -1.24 -8.03
CA THR A 3 5.89 0.16 -8.25
C THR A 3 6.74 0.70 -7.12
N GLU A 4 6.61 0.18 -5.90
CA GLU A 4 7.46 0.55 -4.78
C GLU A 4 8.64 -0.42 -4.67
N ALA A 5 9.87 0.09 -4.82
CA ALA A 5 11.06 -0.76 -4.74
C ALA A 5 11.37 -1.23 -3.31
N SER A 6 11.03 -0.43 -2.29
CA SER A 6 11.30 -0.76 -0.89
C SER A 6 10.33 0.00 0.03
N GLY A 7 10.62 1.29 0.28
CA GLY A 7 9.93 2.08 1.30
C GLY A 7 10.65 1.98 2.64
N THR A 8 10.97 3.12 3.27
CA THR A 8 11.56 3.15 4.62
C THR A 8 10.62 3.76 5.65
N GLY A 9 9.52 4.38 5.20
CA GLY A 9 8.47 4.91 6.07
C GLY A 9 7.68 3.78 6.75
N ASN A 10 7.31 2.75 6.00
CA ASN A 10 6.68 1.52 6.50
C ASN A 10 7.50 0.87 7.63
N MET A 11 8.83 0.76 7.47
CA MET A 11 9.72 0.22 8.50
C MET A 11 9.65 1.02 9.81
N LYS A 12 9.69 2.36 9.72
CA LYS A 12 9.57 3.24 10.89
C LYS A 12 8.23 3.07 11.60
N PHE A 13 7.14 2.97 10.85
CA PHE A 13 5.81 2.73 11.39
C PHE A 13 5.72 1.37 12.10
N GLY A 14 6.20 0.30 11.46
CA GLY A 14 6.25 -1.04 12.06
C GLY A 14 7.06 -1.06 13.36
N MET A 15 8.21 -0.38 13.39
CA MET A 15 9.07 -0.29 14.58
C MET A 15 8.39 0.42 15.76
N ASN A 16 7.41 1.29 15.48
CA ASN A 16 6.67 2.04 16.48
C ASN A 16 5.27 1.43 16.77
N GLY A 17 5.01 0.19 16.33
CA GLY A 17 3.78 -0.53 16.65
C GLY A 17 2.57 -0.17 15.80
N ALA A 18 2.75 0.54 14.68
CA ALA A 18 1.68 0.71 13.72
C ALA A 18 1.47 -0.59 12.94
N VAL A 19 0.22 -1.06 12.90
CA VAL A 19 -0.17 -2.22 12.08
C VAL A 19 -0.37 -1.76 10.64
N THR A 20 0.36 -2.36 9.72
CA THR A 20 0.39 -1.91 8.32
C THR A 20 -0.83 -2.43 7.55
N ILE A 21 -1.46 -1.53 6.79
CA ILE A 21 -2.33 -1.85 5.67
C ILE A 21 -1.63 -1.43 4.38
N GLY A 22 -1.48 -2.34 3.42
CA GLY A 22 -0.68 -2.07 2.23
C GLY A 22 -0.86 -3.10 1.12
N THR A 23 -0.45 -2.73 -0.09
CA THR A 23 -0.35 -3.70 -1.18
C THR A 23 0.84 -4.64 -0.96
N TRP A 24 0.78 -5.83 -1.55
CA TRP A 24 1.89 -6.78 -1.55
C TRP A 24 2.99 -6.35 -2.53
N ASP A 25 3.81 -5.39 -2.10
CA ASP A 25 4.82 -4.72 -2.90
C ASP A 25 6.00 -4.24 -2.05
N GLY A 26 7.18 -4.10 -2.66
CA GLY A 26 8.37 -3.56 -2.00
C GLY A 26 8.68 -4.20 -0.64
N ALA A 27 9.07 -3.36 0.33
CA ALA A 27 9.43 -3.82 1.67
C ALA A 27 8.22 -4.30 2.49
N ASN A 28 6.97 -4.09 2.04
CA ASN A 28 5.82 -4.68 2.72
C ASN A 28 5.86 -6.21 2.65
N ILE A 29 6.43 -6.78 1.58
CA ILE A 29 6.62 -8.24 1.44
C ILE A 29 7.59 -8.73 2.51
N GLU A 30 8.79 -8.13 2.56
CA GLU A 30 9.81 -8.48 3.54
C GLU A 30 9.29 -8.29 4.98
N MET A 31 8.57 -7.19 5.24
CA MET A 31 8.00 -6.91 6.56
C MET A 31 6.97 -7.96 6.96
N ALA A 32 6.06 -8.32 6.04
CA ALA A 32 5.06 -9.36 6.28
C ALA A 32 5.70 -10.73 6.55
N GLU A 33 6.75 -11.08 5.82
CA GLU A 33 7.52 -12.32 6.05
C GLU A 33 8.20 -12.34 7.42
N ALA A 34 8.75 -11.21 7.87
CA ALA A 34 9.44 -11.10 9.16
C ALA A 34 8.48 -11.12 10.36
N MET A 35 7.31 -10.48 10.25
CA MET A 35 6.34 -10.39 11.35
C MET A 35 5.28 -11.50 11.35
N GLY A 36 5.18 -12.29 10.27
CA GLY A 36 4.07 -13.20 10.00
C GLY A 36 3.00 -12.52 9.12
N PRO A 37 2.65 -13.06 7.93
CA PRO A 37 1.73 -12.42 7.00
C PRO A 37 0.33 -12.11 7.57
N GLU A 38 -0.11 -12.86 8.58
CA GLU A 38 -1.37 -12.63 9.29
C GLU A 38 -1.37 -11.35 10.15
N ASN A 39 -0.20 -10.76 10.39
CA ASN A 39 -0.02 -9.55 11.20
C ASN A 39 0.01 -8.26 10.35
N MET A 40 -0.18 -8.37 9.04
CA MET A 40 -0.33 -7.25 8.10
C MET A 40 -1.68 -7.34 7.37
N PHE A 41 -2.32 -6.20 7.13
CA PHE A 41 -3.51 -6.13 6.29
C PHE A 41 -3.12 -5.90 4.84
N VAL A 42 -3.22 -6.96 4.03
CA VAL A 42 -2.88 -6.91 2.60
C VAL A 42 -4.15 -6.68 1.78
N PHE A 43 -4.10 -5.74 0.84
CA PHE A 43 -5.17 -5.48 -0.11
C PHE A 43 -4.65 -5.31 -1.54
N GLY A 44 -5.57 -5.35 -2.49
CA GLY A 44 -5.36 -4.99 -3.88
C GLY A 44 -4.69 -6.08 -4.71
N LEU A 45 -4.49 -5.76 -5.99
CA LEU A 45 -3.93 -6.65 -6.98
C LEU A 45 -2.45 -6.93 -6.72
N ARG A 46 -2.06 -8.19 -6.92
CA ARG A 46 -0.66 -8.62 -6.98
C ARG A 46 0.00 -8.14 -8.27
N ALA A 47 1.33 -8.03 -8.27
CA ALA A 47 2.08 -7.45 -9.40
C ALA A 47 1.86 -8.20 -10.73
N ASP A 48 1.72 -9.52 -10.70
CA ASP A 48 1.38 -10.37 -11.84
C ASP A 48 -0.03 -10.09 -12.38
N ALA A 49 -1.02 -9.94 -11.48
CA ALA A 49 -2.38 -9.57 -11.83
C ALA A 49 -2.46 -8.16 -12.43
N VAL A 50 -1.68 -7.20 -11.89
CA VAL A 50 -1.53 -5.85 -12.44
C VAL A 50 -0.97 -5.87 -13.87
N ALA A 51 0.04 -6.69 -14.13
CA ALA A 51 0.60 -6.83 -15.47
C ALA A 51 -0.43 -7.44 -16.44
N LYS A 52 -1.12 -8.49 -16.00
CA LYS A 52 -2.13 -9.20 -16.81
C LYS A 52 -3.31 -8.30 -17.18
N ILE A 53 -3.88 -7.57 -16.23
CA ILE A 53 -5.03 -6.70 -16.51
C ILE A 53 -4.68 -5.57 -17.45
N LYS A 54 -3.47 -4.99 -17.33
CA LYS A 54 -2.97 -3.98 -18.26
C LYS A 54 -2.83 -4.52 -19.67
N GLN A 55 -2.32 -5.75 -19.82
CA GLN A 55 -2.20 -6.43 -21.12
C GLN A 55 -3.56 -6.73 -21.77
N LEU A 56 -4.59 -7.04 -20.98
CA LEU A 56 -5.93 -7.36 -21.48
C LEU A 56 -6.76 -6.12 -21.88
N GLY A 57 -6.24 -4.91 -21.66
CA GLY A 57 -6.96 -3.67 -21.93
C GLY A 57 -7.79 -3.21 -20.73
N TYR A 58 -7.10 -2.73 -19.70
CA TYR A 58 -7.74 -2.17 -18.50
C TYR A 58 -8.62 -0.96 -18.84
N ASP A 59 -9.91 -1.04 -18.49
CA ASP A 59 -10.84 0.09 -18.53
C ASP A 59 -11.34 0.42 -17.11
N PRO A 60 -10.89 1.54 -16.50
CA PRO A 60 -11.31 1.91 -15.16
C PRO A 60 -12.80 2.22 -15.04
N ARG A 61 -13.50 2.55 -16.14
CA ARG A 61 -14.94 2.85 -16.09
C ARG A 61 -15.78 1.65 -15.68
N LEU A 62 -15.41 0.46 -16.13
CA LEU A 62 -16.13 -0.77 -15.79
C LEU A 62 -16.14 -0.99 -14.28
N TYR A 63 -15.01 -0.74 -13.61
CA TYR A 63 -14.92 -0.84 -12.15
C TYR A 63 -15.81 0.19 -11.42
N VAL A 64 -15.93 1.39 -11.98
CA VAL A 64 -16.81 2.43 -11.43
C VAL A 64 -18.28 2.07 -11.63
N GLU A 65 -18.65 1.53 -12.79
CA GLU A 65 -20.02 1.14 -13.11
C GLU A 65 -20.51 -0.05 -12.27
N GLU A 66 -19.62 -1.03 -12.03
CA GLU A 66 -19.92 -2.23 -11.24
C GLU A 66 -19.94 -1.97 -9.73
N ASN A 67 -19.31 -0.90 -9.25
CA ASN A 67 -19.24 -0.56 -7.83
C ASN A 67 -20.00 0.74 -7.49
N ARG A 68 -21.21 0.58 -6.92
CA ARG A 68 -22.06 1.71 -6.51
C ARG A 68 -21.41 2.69 -5.53
N GLN A 69 -20.57 2.20 -4.62
CA GLN A 69 -19.89 3.06 -3.65
C GLN A 69 -18.82 3.90 -4.34
N LEU A 70 -18.00 3.26 -5.20
CA LEU A 70 -16.99 3.95 -6.00
C LEU A 70 -17.63 5.00 -6.91
N LYS A 71 -18.72 4.63 -7.61
CA LYS A 71 -19.48 5.57 -8.45
C LYS A 71 -19.89 6.82 -7.68
N ARG A 72 -20.47 6.66 -6.49
CA ARG A 72 -20.89 7.79 -5.65
C ARG A 72 -19.71 8.70 -5.26
N VAL A 73 -18.54 8.13 -4.99
CA VAL A 73 -17.34 8.89 -4.66
C VAL A 73 -16.88 9.71 -5.87
N ILE A 74 -16.75 9.08 -7.04
CA ILE A 74 -16.33 9.76 -8.27
C ILE A 74 -17.33 10.85 -8.67
N ASP A 75 -18.63 10.55 -8.64
CA ASP A 75 -19.70 11.51 -8.95
C ASP A 75 -19.64 12.72 -8.00
N ALA A 76 -19.47 12.50 -6.69
CA ALA A 76 -19.40 13.59 -5.71
C ALA A 76 -18.21 14.53 -5.95
N ILE A 77 -17.05 13.98 -6.32
CA ILE A 77 -15.88 14.78 -6.69
C ILE A 77 -16.16 15.56 -7.99
N ALA A 78 -16.74 14.91 -9.00
CA ALA A 78 -17.01 15.49 -10.31
C ALA A 78 -18.01 16.65 -10.27
N VAL A 79 -19.07 16.55 -9.47
CA VAL A 79 -20.10 17.60 -9.34
C VAL A 79 -19.73 18.71 -8.36
N GLY A 80 -18.51 18.68 -7.82
CA GLY A 80 -17.96 19.74 -6.98
C GLY A 80 -18.50 19.78 -5.55
N VAL A 81 -18.93 18.64 -5.00
CA VAL A 81 -19.36 18.54 -3.58
C VAL A 81 -18.27 19.06 -2.63
N PHE A 82 -17.00 18.86 -2.99
CA PHE A 82 -15.82 19.27 -2.21
C PHE A 82 -15.14 20.55 -2.73
N SER A 83 -15.82 21.32 -3.58
CA SER A 83 -15.27 22.53 -4.22
C SER A 83 -16.32 23.64 -4.38
N ASN A 84 -17.29 23.73 -3.49
CA ASN A 84 -18.36 24.74 -3.54
C ASN A 84 -19.10 24.74 -4.90
N ALA A 85 -19.41 23.55 -5.43
CA ALA A 85 -20.02 23.34 -6.74
C ALA A 85 -19.16 23.75 -7.96
N ASP A 86 -17.88 24.08 -7.77
CA ASP A 86 -16.93 24.23 -8.89
C ASP A 86 -16.59 22.84 -9.47
N THR A 87 -17.22 22.52 -10.60
CA THR A 87 -17.02 21.25 -11.33
C THR A 87 -15.71 21.20 -12.12
N GLU A 88 -15.02 22.32 -12.31
CA GLU A 88 -13.75 22.38 -13.04
C GLU A 88 -12.57 22.02 -12.13
N ARG A 89 -12.66 22.38 -10.84
CA ARG A 89 -11.57 22.25 -9.85
C ARG A 89 -10.87 20.89 -9.86
N TYR A 90 -11.64 19.80 -9.98
CA TYR A 90 -11.13 18.42 -9.95
C TYR A 90 -11.34 17.65 -11.26
N ARG A 91 -11.79 18.31 -12.34
CA ARG A 91 -12.07 17.64 -13.62
C ARG A 91 -10.87 16.84 -14.13
N ALA A 92 -9.68 17.45 -14.13
CA ALA A 92 -8.46 16.79 -14.59
C ALA A 92 -8.12 15.52 -13.80
N LEU A 93 -8.41 15.50 -12.49
CA LEU A 93 -8.23 14.32 -11.65
C LEU A 93 -9.24 13.23 -12.03
N VAL A 94 -10.52 13.58 -12.08
CA VAL A 94 -11.60 12.63 -12.44
C VAL A 94 -11.39 12.05 -13.83
N ASP A 95 -11.05 12.88 -14.81
CA ASP A 95 -10.79 12.42 -16.17
C ASP A 95 -9.58 11.47 -16.21
N SER A 96 -8.50 11.79 -15.49
CA SER A 96 -7.34 10.89 -15.40
C SER A 96 -7.72 9.52 -14.82
N LEU A 97 -8.53 9.48 -13.76
CA LEU A 97 -8.99 8.25 -13.12
C LEU A 97 -9.99 7.46 -14.00
N LEU A 98 -10.85 8.14 -14.76
CA LEU A 98 -11.84 7.46 -15.60
C LEU A 98 -11.30 7.04 -16.96
N HIS A 99 -10.16 7.55 -17.41
CA HIS A 99 -9.61 7.22 -18.74
C HIS A 99 -8.31 6.44 -18.70
N ARG A 100 -7.42 6.72 -17.74
CA ARG A 100 -6.07 6.14 -17.73
C ARG A 100 -5.81 5.29 -16.50
N ASP A 101 -6.09 5.84 -15.33
CA ASP A 101 -5.86 5.22 -14.02
C ASP A 101 -4.61 4.32 -13.98
N ASN A 102 -3.45 4.93 -14.25
CA ASN A 102 -2.18 4.22 -14.44
C ASN A 102 -1.80 3.30 -13.26
N TYR A 103 -2.32 3.59 -12.08
CA TYR A 103 -2.03 2.93 -10.82
C TYR A 103 -3.17 2.04 -10.31
N LEU A 104 -4.20 1.81 -11.13
CA LEU A 104 -5.31 0.88 -10.88
C LEU A 104 -6.10 1.19 -9.60
N LEU A 105 -6.28 2.47 -9.28
CA LEU A 105 -7.05 2.90 -8.10
C LEU A 105 -8.49 2.40 -8.17
N MET A 106 -9.11 2.41 -9.36
CA MET A 106 -10.50 1.96 -9.50
C MET A 106 -10.63 0.45 -9.28
N ALA A 107 -9.62 -0.32 -9.71
CA ALA A 107 -9.59 -1.77 -9.51
C ALA A 107 -9.34 -2.15 -8.03
N ASP A 108 -8.42 -1.47 -7.35
CA ASP A 108 -8.06 -1.79 -5.96
C ASP A 108 -9.05 -1.23 -4.93
N PHE A 109 -9.89 -0.25 -5.30
CA PHE A 109 -10.77 0.47 -4.37
C PHE A 109 -11.64 -0.45 -3.51
N ALA A 110 -12.32 -1.42 -4.13
CA ALA A 110 -13.28 -2.27 -3.43
C ALA A 110 -12.60 -3.11 -2.33
N ASP A 111 -11.45 -3.72 -2.66
CA ASP A 111 -10.70 -4.55 -1.73
C ASP A 111 -9.99 -3.71 -0.65
N TYR A 112 -9.53 -2.50 -1.00
CA TYR A 112 -9.02 -1.54 -0.03
C TYR A 112 -10.07 -1.18 1.02
N VAL A 113 -11.30 -0.82 0.61
CA VAL A 113 -12.41 -0.50 1.52
C VAL A 113 -12.78 -1.71 2.37
N ALA A 114 -12.89 -2.90 1.77
CA ALA A 114 -13.20 -4.12 2.50
C ALA A 114 -12.11 -4.47 3.53
N THR A 115 -10.85 -4.21 3.21
CA THR A 115 -9.72 -4.45 4.11
C THR A 115 -9.65 -3.41 5.23
N GLN A 116 -9.96 -2.14 4.96
CA GLN A 116 -10.13 -1.13 6.00
C GLN A 116 -11.22 -1.51 7.01
N ALA A 117 -12.34 -2.12 6.58
CA ALA A 117 -13.35 -2.62 7.52
C ALA A 117 -12.82 -3.74 8.44
N LYS A 118 -11.87 -4.56 7.96
CA LYS A 118 -11.17 -5.56 8.80
C LYS A 118 -10.23 -4.87 9.81
N VAL A 119 -9.59 -3.77 9.42
CA VAL A 119 -8.78 -2.94 10.33
C VAL A 119 -9.67 -2.40 11.45
N ASP A 120 -10.81 -1.79 11.12
CA ASP A 120 -11.77 -1.27 12.11
C ASP A 120 -12.23 -2.36 13.08
N THR A 121 -12.53 -3.55 12.55
CA THR A 121 -12.95 -4.70 13.36
C THR A 121 -11.87 -5.13 14.36
N LEU A 122 -10.61 -5.23 13.92
CA LEU A 122 -9.50 -5.58 14.83
C LEU A 122 -9.22 -4.45 15.82
N PHE A 123 -9.29 -3.20 15.39
CA PHE A 123 -9.01 -2.04 16.24
C PHE A 123 -10.00 -1.93 17.41
N ALA A 124 -11.25 -2.39 17.21
CA ALA A 124 -12.24 -2.48 18.28
C ALA A 124 -11.84 -3.48 19.39
N ASP A 125 -11.09 -4.53 19.05
CA ASP A 125 -10.50 -5.46 20.02
C ASP A 125 -9.09 -4.99 20.41
N ARG A 126 -9.03 -4.23 21.52
CA ARG A 126 -7.78 -3.66 22.02
C ARG A 126 -6.71 -4.70 22.33
N ALA A 127 -7.09 -5.89 22.80
CA ALA A 127 -6.14 -6.93 23.16
C ALA A 127 -5.52 -7.54 21.90
N ALA A 128 -6.37 -7.90 20.93
CA ALA A 128 -5.91 -8.43 19.65
C ALA A 128 -5.09 -7.41 18.84
N TRP A 129 -5.50 -6.13 18.85
CA TRP A 129 -4.73 -5.05 18.22
C TRP A 129 -3.35 -4.91 18.88
N GLY A 130 -3.30 -4.90 20.22
CA GLY A 130 -2.06 -4.79 20.97
C GLY A 130 -1.10 -5.96 20.69
N GLU A 131 -1.63 -7.18 20.62
CA GLU A 131 -0.84 -8.36 20.24
C GLU A 131 -0.25 -8.21 18.83
N ARG A 132 -1.06 -7.77 17.86
CA ARG A 132 -0.59 -7.57 16.48
C ARG A 132 0.47 -6.49 16.38
N ALA A 133 0.31 -5.38 17.10
CA ALA A 133 1.30 -4.31 17.19
C ALA A 133 2.63 -4.80 17.78
N LEU A 134 2.59 -5.62 18.84
CA LEU A 134 3.79 -6.21 19.44
C LEU A 134 4.49 -7.18 18.47
N ARG A 135 3.74 -7.99 17.72
CA ARG A 135 4.30 -8.87 16.68
C ARG A 135 4.95 -8.07 15.55
N ASN A 136 4.34 -6.97 15.14
CA ASN A 136 4.94 -6.02 14.18
C ASN A 136 6.29 -5.54 14.72
N ILE A 137 6.34 -4.98 15.94
CA ILE A 137 7.58 -4.49 16.56
C ILE A 137 8.65 -5.58 16.63
N ALA A 138 8.29 -6.77 17.12
CA ALA A 138 9.22 -7.90 17.27
C ALA A 138 9.80 -8.35 15.92
N GLY A 139 9.02 -8.27 14.85
CA GLY A 139 9.44 -8.61 13.48
C GLY A 139 10.35 -7.56 12.82
N MET A 140 10.57 -6.39 13.43
CA MET A 140 11.29 -5.29 12.75
C MET A 140 12.81 -5.36 12.83
N GLY A 141 13.39 -6.31 13.57
CA GLY A 141 14.85 -6.45 13.72
C GLY A 141 15.66 -6.42 12.42
N PRO A 142 15.27 -7.19 11.37
CA PRO A 142 15.96 -7.18 10.08
C PRO A 142 16.02 -5.80 9.40
N PHE A 143 15.10 -4.88 9.70
CA PHE A 143 15.02 -3.58 9.04
C PHE A 143 15.92 -2.51 9.68
N SER A 144 16.79 -2.89 10.61
CA SER A 144 17.84 -1.98 11.11
C SER A 144 18.81 -1.59 9.99
N SER A 145 19.17 -0.31 9.91
CA SER A 145 20.22 0.16 9.01
C SER A 145 21.57 -0.49 9.29
N ASP A 146 21.83 -0.92 10.52
CA ASP A 146 23.08 -1.58 10.90
C ASP A 146 23.30 -2.86 10.10
N ARG A 147 22.23 -3.64 9.87
CA ARG A 147 22.26 -4.82 9.00
C ARG A 147 22.63 -4.43 7.57
N THR A 148 21.95 -3.41 7.02
CA THR A 148 22.22 -2.93 5.65
C THR A 148 23.67 -2.48 5.50
N ILE A 149 24.21 -1.72 6.46
CA ILE A 149 25.62 -1.29 6.44
C ILE A 149 26.56 -2.50 6.50
N ALA A 150 26.30 -3.47 7.37
CA ALA A 150 27.11 -4.69 7.46
C ALA A 150 27.12 -5.48 6.15
N GLU A 151 25.96 -5.63 5.48
CA GLU A 151 25.87 -6.31 4.19
C GLU A 151 26.61 -5.55 3.07
N TYR A 152 26.56 -4.22 3.07
CA TYR A 152 27.34 -3.42 2.13
C TYR A 152 28.85 -3.60 2.36
N VAL A 153 29.31 -3.61 3.62
CA VAL A 153 30.70 -3.88 3.99
C VAL A 153 31.17 -5.25 3.52
N ASP A 154 30.33 -6.28 3.65
CA ASP A 154 30.70 -7.65 3.28
C ASP A 154 30.69 -7.87 1.76
N ARG A 155 29.67 -7.34 1.08
CA ARG A 155 29.35 -7.74 -0.31
C ARG A 155 29.78 -6.75 -1.38
N VAL A 156 29.97 -5.48 -1.03
CA VAL A 156 30.18 -4.40 -2.01
C VAL A 156 31.42 -3.59 -1.69
N TRP A 157 31.54 -3.09 -0.47
CA TRP A 157 32.66 -2.24 -0.07
C TRP A 157 33.87 -3.11 0.23
N SER A 158 34.97 -2.86 -0.47
CA SER A 158 36.24 -3.51 -0.14
C SER A 158 36.83 -2.86 1.10
N VAL A 159 36.86 -3.58 2.22
CA VAL A 159 37.52 -3.12 3.47
C VAL A 159 39.02 -2.83 3.24
N LYS A 160 39.63 -3.42 2.20
CA LYS A 160 41.01 -3.11 1.78
C LYS A 160 41.22 -1.67 1.32
N SER A 161 40.14 -0.96 0.96
CA SER A 161 40.19 0.46 0.57
C SER A 161 40.26 1.41 1.78
N LEU A 162 40.13 0.90 3.00
CA LEU A 162 40.17 1.65 4.26
C LEU A 162 41.55 1.59 4.95
N ASN A 163 42.64 1.45 4.19
CA ASN A 163 43.98 1.67 4.76
C ASN A 163 44.25 3.19 4.84
N PRO A 164 44.61 3.73 6.03
CA PRO A 164 45.06 5.11 6.17
C PRO A 164 46.41 5.36 5.48
#